data_AF-A0A4Q7FKD2-F1
#
_entry.id   AF-A0A4Q7FKD2-F1
#
_cell.length_a   1.000
_cell.length_b   1.000
_cell.length_c   1.000
_cell.angle_alpha   90.00
_cell.angle_beta   90.00
_cell.angle_gamma   90.00
#
_symmetry.space_group_name_H-M   'P 1'
#
loop_
_entity.id
_entity.type
_entity.pdbx_description
1 polymer ?
#
loop_
_entity_poly.entity_id
_entity_poly.type
_entity_poly.pdbx_seq_one_letter_code
_entity_poly.pdbx_strand_id
1 'polypeptide(L)' 'MAESIRVNTKRRGRPVTTGKGTLVGVRFLDDPLAKLDAWIAGQGGGMTRPEAIRRLVEQALRTKPKA' A
#
# COMPACT_ATOMS: atom_id res chain seq x y z
N MET A 1 -14.73 2.55 -43.37
CA MET A 1 -16.10 2.93 -42.99
C MET A 1 -16.14 3.01 -41.47
N ALA A 2 -16.49 4.21 -40.99
CA ALA A 2 -16.83 4.70 -39.64
C ALA A 2 -16.07 4.18 -38.40
N GLU A 3 -15.35 5.11 -37.76
CA GLU A 3 -14.85 5.03 -36.39
C GLU A 3 -15.98 4.79 -35.37
N SER A 4 -15.68 4.03 -34.32
CA SER A 4 -16.60 3.69 -33.23
C SER A 4 -16.90 4.91 -32.36
N ILE A 5 -18.18 5.28 -32.23
CA ILE A 5 -18.63 6.33 -31.30
C ILE A 5 -18.44 5.85 -29.85
N ARG A 6 -17.54 6.50 -29.11
CA ARG A 6 -17.37 6.26 -27.67
C ARG A 6 -18.52 6.93 -26.91
N VAL A 7 -19.59 6.19 -26.63
CA VAL A 7 -20.59 6.67 -25.66
C VAL A 7 -19.91 6.70 -24.29
N ASN A 8 -19.90 7.88 -23.66
CA ASN A 8 -19.25 8.10 -22.38
C ASN A 8 -19.87 7.14 -21.35
N THR A 9 -19.14 6.10 -20.95
CA THR A 9 -19.66 5.13 -19.97
C THR A 9 -19.84 5.88 -18.65
N LYS A 10 -21.09 6.11 -18.24
CA LYS A 10 -21.38 6.70 -16.93
C LYS A 10 -20.86 5.75 -15.86
N ARG A 11 -19.91 6.20 -15.04
CA ARG A 11 -19.41 5.45 -13.88
C ARG A 11 -20.61 5.08 -13.00
N ARG A 12 -21.03 3.82 -13.04
CA ARG A 12 -22.01 3.25 -12.11
C ARG A 12 -21.22 2.55 -11.00
N GLY A 13 -21.13 3.21 -9.85
CA GLY A 13 -20.46 2.67 -8.68
C GLY A 13 -20.56 3.63 -7.49
N ARG A 14 -20.37 3.09 -6.28
CA ARG A 14 -20.23 3.88 -5.04
C ARG A 14 -19.26 5.04 -5.32
N PRO A 15 -19.58 6.29 -4.94
CA PRO A 15 -18.65 7.41 -5.04
C PRO A 15 -17.29 7.00 -4.46
N VAL A 16 -16.19 7.56 -4.97
CA VAL A 16 -14.85 7.31 -4.43
C VAL A 16 -14.83 7.85 -3.00
N THR A 17 -15.30 7.00 -2.09
CA THR A 17 -15.37 7.23 -0.66
C THR A 17 -13.93 7.20 -0.21
N THR A 18 -13.46 8.35 0.27
CA THR A 18 -12.14 8.64 0.86
C THR A 18 -11.04 7.71 0.36
N GLY A 19 -10.35 8.15 -0.70
CA GLY A 19 -9.45 7.35 -1.54
C GLY A 19 -8.72 6.23 -0.81
N LYS A 20 -8.78 5.02 -1.38
CA LYS A 20 -8.28 3.74 -0.83
C LYS A 20 -6.76 3.69 -0.56
N GLY A 21 -6.09 4.83 -0.47
CA GLY A 21 -4.65 4.98 -0.60
C GLY A 21 -4.18 4.67 -2.02
N THR A 22 -2.95 5.07 -2.35
CA THR A 22 -2.29 4.60 -3.57
C THR A 22 -1.72 3.21 -3.29
N LEU A 23 -2.08 2.22 -4.10
CA LEU A 23 -1.48 0.88 -4.00
C LEU A 23 -0.01 0.93 -4.42
N VAL A 24 0.89 0.53 -3.54
CA VAL A 24 2.31 0.35 -3.85
C VAL A 24 2.62 -1.15 -3.84
N GLY A 25 2.68 -1.77 -5.02
CA GLY A 25 3.02 -3.18 -5.17
C GLY A 25 4.53 -3.38 -5.28
N VAL A 26 5.20 -3.69 -4.16
CA VAL A 26 6.65 -3.96 -4.10
C VAL A 26 6.91 -5.45 -3.94
N ARG A 27 7.91 -5.96 -4.67
CA ARG A 27 8.41 -7.32 -4.49
C ARG A 27 9.52 -7.32 -3.44
N PHE A 28 9.36 -8.12 -2.39
CA PHE A 28 10.39 -8.35 -1.37
C PHE A 28 11.09 -9.68 -1.65
N LEU A 29 12.40 -9.72 -1.37
CA LEU A 29 13.16 -10.97 -1.29
C LEU A 29 12.89 -11.67 0.06
N ASP A 30 13.29 -12.93 0.19
CA ASP A 30 13.00 -13.75 1.38
C ASP A 30 13.60 -13.19 2.67
N ASP A 31 14.85 -12.70 2.63
CA ASP A 31 15.53 -12.13 3.81
C ASP A 31 14.79 -10.91 4.42
N PRO A 32 14.49 -9.84 3.66
CA PRO A 32 13.77 -8.70 4.22
C PRO A 32 12.31 -9.05 4.59
N LEU A 33 11.69 -10.02 3.90
CA LEU A 33 10.35 -10.49 4.26
C LEU A 33 10.36 -11.23 5.60
N ALA A 34 11.34 -12.09 5.85
CA ALA A 34 11.50 -12.81 7.11
C ALA A 34 11.75 -11.85 8.28
N LYS A 35 12.56 -10.80 8.07
CA LYS A 35 12.78 -9.74 9.07
C LYS A 35 11.50 -8.98 9.40
N LEU A 36 10.68 -8.70 8.39
CA LEU A 36 9.38 -8.06 8.59
C LEU A 36 8.44 -8.95 9.41
N ASP A 37 8.35 -10.24 9.07
CA ASP A 37 7.48 -11.19 9.79
C ASP A 37 7.93 -11.39 11.24
N ALA A 38 9.24 -11.45 11.50
CA ALA A 38 9.79 -11.51 12.85
C ALA A 38 9.47 -10.24 13.67
N TRP A 39 9.57 -9.07 13.04
CA TRP A 39 9.19 -7.80 13.66
C TRP A 39 7.69 -7.76 14.00
N ILE A 40 6.83 -8.24 13.09
CA ILE A 40 5.38 -8.36 13.31
C ILE A 40 5.07 -9.27 14.51
N ALA A 41 5.75 -10.41 14.61
CA ALA A 41 5.56 -11.36 15.71
C ALA A 41 5.83 -10.73 17.09
N GLY A 42 6.78 -9.81 17.17
CA GLY A 42 7.11 -9.07 18.39
C GLY A 42 6.06 -8.03 18.83
N GLN A 43 5.08 -7.69 17.99
CA GLN A 43 4.08 -6.64 18.30
C GLN A 43 2.82 -7.15 19.03
N GLY A 44 2.77 -8.44 19.41
CA GLY A 44 1.65 -9.00 20.18
C GLY A 44 0.48 -9.52 19.34
N GLY A 45 0.67 -9.69 18.04
CA GLY A 45 -0.31 -10.30 17.12
C GLY A 45 -1.38 -9.35 16.59
N GLY A 46 -1.85 -9.61 15.37
CA GLY A 46 -2.93 -8.86 14.71
C GLY A 46 -2.47 -7.82 13.68
N MET A 47 -1.17 -7.52 13.62
CA MET A 47 -0.63 -6.59 12.62
C MET A 47 -0.46 -7.27 11.26
N THR A 48 -1.02 -6.66 10.21
CA THR A 48 -0.86 -7.16 8.83
C THR A 48 0.44 -6.64 8.21
N ARG A 49 1.02 -7.38 7.25
CA ARG A 49 2.24 -6.93 6.53
C ARG A 49 2.13 -5.50 5.94
N PRO A 50 1.02 -5.10 5.28
CA PRO A 50 0.89 -3.73 4.78
C PRO A 50 0.85 -2.69 5.89
N GLU A 51 0.25 -3.01 7.04
CA GLU A 51 0.23 -2.11 8.21
C GLU A 51 1.63 -1.97 8.81
N ALA A 52 2.37 -3.07 8.91
CA ALA A 52 3.75 -3.10 9.39
C ALA A 52 4.65 -2.19 8.56
N ILE A 53 4.57 -2.30 7.23
CA ILE A 53 5.33 -1.46 6.31
C ILE A 53 4.98 0.02 6.49
N ARG A 54 3.68 0.37 6.64
CA ARG A 54 3.27 1.77 6.87
C ARG A 54 3.91 2.34 8.13
N ARG A 55 3.84 1.61 9.25
CA ARG A 55 4.44 2.06 10.52
C ARG A 55 5.96 2.20 10.43
N LEU A 56 6.64 1.26 9.77
CA LEU A 56 8.09 1.34 9.59
C LEU A 56 8.50 2.54 8.74
N VAL A 57 7.74 2.84 7.68
CA VAL A 57 7.95 4.03 6.84
C VAL A 57 7.71 5.30 7.65
N GLU A 58 6.62 5.38 8.42
CA GLU A 58 6.34 6.54 9.28
C GLU A 58 7.45 6.76 10.32
N GLN A 59 7.96 5.70 10.94
CA GLN A 59 9.06 5.77 11.90
C GLN A 59 10.36 6.24 11.23
N ALA A 60 10.71 5.69 10.07
CA ALA A 60 11.93 6.02 9.34
C ALA A 60 11.93 7.48 8.83
N LEU A 61 10.76 7.98 8.37
CA LEU A 61 10.65 9.35 7.87
C LEU A 61 10.53 10.40 8.98
N ARG A 62 10.13 9.99 10.20
CA ARG A 62 10.07 10.89 11.37
C ARG A 62 11.47 11.23 11.89
N THR A 63 12.43 10.33 11.75
CA THR A 63 13.83 10.65 12.02
C THR A 63 14.37 11.51 10.87
N LYS A 64 14.82 12.74 11.16
CA LYS A 64 15.44 13.61 10.14
C LYS A 64 16.52 12.80 9.41
N PRO A 65 16.54 12.81 8.06
CA PRO A 65 17.63 12.17 7.34
C PRO A 65 18.94 12.83 7.78
N LYS A 66 19.92 12.00 8.15
CA LYS A 66 21.30 12.46 8.31
C LYS A 66 21.78 12.82 6.90
N ALA A 67 21.80 14.13 6.62
CA ALA A 67 22.32 14.70 5.39
C ALA A 67 23.83 14.44 5.25
#